data_AF-A0A397J4U0-F1
#
_entry.id   AF-A0A397J4U0-F1
#
_cell.length_a   1.000
_cell.length_b   1.000
_cell.length_c   1.000
_cell.angle_alpha   90.00
_cell.angle_beta   90.00
_cell.angle_gamma   90.00
#
_symmetry.space_group_name_H-M   'P 1'
#
loop_
_entity.id
_entity.type
_entity.pdbx_description
1 polymer ?
#
loop_
_entity_poly.entity_id
_entity_poly.type
_entity_poly.pdbx_seq_one_letter_code
_entity_poly.pdbx_strand_id
1 'polypeptide(L)'
;MTNQAFSRLAIDVSALTSVTAFKCTKNLGYELAIIRGYREVYCLNPGVQRVWLDIEINPSSGNWNSGQVRKRQILKEFHTAWKFTGWNFGIYSQTITGDKNWVLDSSLPLWYSIYDKNPVLNNYRPFGGWTQGTGKQYDGDAMLYGTRLDKNLLD
;
A
#
# COMPACT_ATOMS: atom_id res chain seq x y z
N MET A 1 14.02 14.38 8.66
CA MET A 1 12.84 14.91 9.38
C MET A 1 11.67 14.85 8.42
N THR A 2 10.85 13.80 8.47
CA THR A 2 9.55 13.80 7.79
C THR A 2 8.66 14.77 8.55
N ASN A 3 8.18 15.79 7.85
CA ASN A 3 7.24 16.75 8.40
C ASN A 3 5.89 16.03 8.55
N GLN A 4 5.55 15.63 9.77
CA GLN A 4 4.17 15.25 10.14
C GLN A 4 3.13 16.28 9.67
N ALA A 5 3.56 17.49 9.33
CA ALA A 5 2.77 18.59 8.79
C ALA A 5 2.17 18.36 7.38
N PHE A 6 2.54 17.32 6.64
CA PHE A 6 1.98 17.06 5.29
C PHE A 6 1.28 15.70 5.12
N SER A 7 1.35 14.82 6.12
CA SER A 7 0.72 13.50 6.06
C SER A 7 -0.80 13.59 6.15
N ARG A 8 -1.49 12.83 5.30
CA ARG A 8 -2.94 12.87 5.15
C ARG A 8 -3.58 11.56 5.57
N LEU A 9 -4.71 11.65 6.26
CA LEU A 9 -5.53 10.47 6.54
C LEU A 9 -6.08 9.92 5.22
N ALA A 10 -5.98 8.60 5.08
CA ALA A 10 -6.44 7.89 3.90
C ALA A 10 -7.22 6.63 4.28
N ILE A 11 -8.09 6.18 3.38
CA ILE A 11 -8.73 4.86 3.46
C ILE A 11 -8.29 4.01 2.28
N ASP A 12 -8.26 2.70 2.44
CA ASP A 12 -8.26 1.80 1.29
C ASP A 12 -9.49 0.88 1.30
N VAL A 13 -9.98 0.61 0.09
CA VAL A 13 -11.27 -0.03 -0.16
C VAL A 13 -11.14 -1.12 -1.21
N SER A 14 -11.44 -2.35 -0.80
CA SER A 14 -11.34 -3.55 -1.62
C SER A 14 -12.67 -4.28 -1.84
N ALA A 15 -13.73 -3.83 -1.15
CA ALA A 15 -15.08 -4.40 -1.21
C ALA A 15 -16.14 -3.32 -1.48
N LEU A 16 -17.39 -3.75 -1.75
CA LEU A 16 -18.52 -2.84 -2.01
C LEU A 16 -18.69 -1.86 -0.84
N THR A 17 -18.44 -0.59 -1.10
CA THR A 17 -18.54 0.50 -0.13
C THR A 17 -19.70 1.41 -0.50
N SER A 18 -20.59 1.70 0.44
CA SER A 18 -21.75 2.56 0.17
C SER A 18 -21.35 4.02 -0.07
N VAL A 19 -22.13 4.75 -0.89
CA VAL A 19 -21.95 6.20 -1.10
C VAL A 19 -22.00 6.96 0.23
N THR A 20 -22.87 6.53 1.14
CA THR A 20 -23.00 7.11 2.49
C THR A 20 -21.71 6.93 3.29
N ALA A 21 -21.12 5.72 3.30
CA ALA A 21 -19.86 5.46 3.98
C ALA A 21 -18.72 6.30 3.39
N PHE A 22 -18.66 6.42 2.06
CA PHE A 22 -17.62 7.21 1.38
C PHE A 22 -17.75 8.71 1.65
N LYS A 23 -18.96 9.27 1.64
CA LYS A 23 -19.20 10.67 2.05
C LYS A 23 -18.83 10.90 3.52
N CYS A 24 -19.08 9.90 4.35
CA CYS A 24 -18.78 9.99 5.77
C CYS A 24 -17.28 10.00 6.05
N THR A 25 -16.50 9.12 5.42
CA THR A 25 -15.04 9.14 5.58
C THR A 25 -14.46 10.49 5.16
N LYS A 26 -14.97 11.09 4.09
CA LYS A 26 -14.58 12.45 3.71
C LYS A 26 -14.88 13.48 4.80
N ASN A 27 -16.06 13.43 5.43
CA ASN A 27 -16.45 14.33 6.52
C ASN A 27 -15.62 14.13 7.80
N LEU A 28 -15.06 12.93 8.00
CA LEU A 28 -14.16 12.63 9.13
C LEU A 28 -12.72 13.10 8.91
N GLY A 29 -12.44 13.78 7.80
CA GLY A 29 -11.10 14.30 7.49
C GLY A 29 -10.20 13.33 6.75
N TYR A 30 -10.72 12.22 6.21
CA TYR A 30 -9.96 11.41 5.25
C TYR A 30 -9.85 12.16 3.92
N GLU A 31 -8.63 12.36 3.45
CA GLU A 31 -8.34 13.20 2.28
C GLU A 31 -7.99 12.40 1.04
N LEU A 32 -7.54 11.15 1.20
CA LEU A 32 -7.15 10.25 0.11
C LEU A 32 -7.88 8.91 0.21
N ALA A 33 -8.09 8.27 -0.94
CA ALA A 33 -8.63 6.91 -1.02
C ALA A 33 -7.78 6.07 -1.97
N ILE A 34 -7.38 4.88 -1.52
CA ILE A 34 -6.77 3.84 -2.37
C ILE A 34 -7.88 2.84 -2.70
N ILE A 35 -8.27 2.77 -3.97
CA ILE A 35 -9.35 1.90 -4.42
C ILE A 35 -8.72 0.68 -5.09
N ARG A 36 -9.05 -0.54 -4.63
CA ARG A 36 -8.64 -1.76 -5.33
C ARG A 36 -9.29 -1.80 -6.70
N GLY A 37 -8.46 -1.77 -7.74
CA GLY A 37 -8.90 -1.86 -9.12
C GLY A 37 -8.24 -3.05 -9.82
N TYR A 38 -9.01 -3.74 -10.65
CA TYR A 38 -8.50 -4.66 -11.66
C TYR A 38 -8.68 -3.98 -13.00
N ARG A 39 -7.58 -3.68 -13.69
CA ARG A 39 -7.62 -2.97 -14.97
C ARG A 39 -7.00 -3.82 -16.06
N GLU A 40 -7.75 -4.05 -17.12
CA GLU A 40 -7.19 -4.45 -18.41
C GLU A 40 -6.54 -3.21 -19.05
N VAL A 41 -5.28 -3.35 -19.48
CA VAL A 41 -4.46 -2.23 -19.96
C VAL A 41 -4.98 -1.73 -21.31
N TYR A 42 -5.95 -0.83 -21.29
CA TYR A 42 -6.17 0.10 -22.39
C TYR A 42 -5.52 1.44 -22.04
N CYS A 43 -4.82 2.08 -22.97
CA CYS A 43 -3.81 3.14 -22.76
C CYS A 43 -4.29 4.49 -22.17
N LEU A 44 -5.44 4.56 -21.50
CA LEU A 44 -5.98 5.78 -20.91
C LEU A 44 -5.68 5.85 -19.41
N ASN A 45 -5.01 6.92 -18.94
CA ASN A 45 -4.83 7.21 -17.51
C ASN A 45 -6.04 8.00 -16.98
N PRO A 46 -6.95 7.41 -16.18
CA PRO A 46 -8.17 8.10 -15.71
C PRO A 46 -7.92 9.07 -14.54
N GLY A 47 -6.71 9.63 -14.41
CA GLY A 47 -6.32 10.51 -13.31
C GLY A 47 -5.81 9.76 -12.07
N VAL A 48 -5.22 8.57 -12.25
CA VAL A 48 -4.57 7.83 -11.16
C VAL A 48 -3.28 8.54 -10.75
N GLN A 49 -3.18 8.93 -9.48
CA GLN A 49 -1.98 9.60 -8.96
C GLN A 49 -0.80 8.65 -8.78
N ARG A 50 -1.07 7.45 -8.23
CA ARG A 50 -0.08 6.40 -7.97
C ARG A 50 -0.74 5.03 -7.95
N VAL A 51 -0.06 4.03 -8.51
CA VAL A 51 -0.42 2.62 -8.34
C VAL A 51 0.42 2.00 -7.24
N TRP A 52 -0.18 1.19 -6.37
CA TRP A 52 0.54 0.47 -5.33
C TRP A 52 0.62 -1.02 -5.68
N LEU A 53 1.83 -1.57 -5.69
CA LEU A 53 2.04 -3.00 -5.84
C LEU A 53 1.82 -3.66 -4.48
N ASP A 54 0.68 -4.31 -4.35
CA ASP A 54 0.31 -5.08 -3.17
C ASP A 54 1.14 -6.38 -3.12
N ILE A 55 2.18 -6.38 -2.28
CA ILE A 55 3.08 -7.52 -2.06
C ILE A 55 2.86 -8.03 -0.64
N GLU A 56 1.91 -8.96 -0.52
CA GLU A 56 1.59 -9.60 0.75
C GLU A 56 1.93 -11.09 0.74
N ILE A 57 2.62 -11.53 1.78
CA ILE A 57 2.84 -12.95 2.05
C ILE A 57 1.76 -13.37 3.04
N ASN A 58 0.83 -14.20 2.57
CA ASN A 58 -0.17 -14.83 3.41
C ASN A 58 0.11 -16.35 3.47
N PRO A 59 0.77 -16.83 4.55
CA PRO A 59 1.08 -18.24 4.72
C PRO A 59 -0.15 -19.16 4.64
N SER A 60 -1.32 -18.69 5.11
CA SER A 60 -2.56 -19.46 5.09
C SER A 60 -3.13 -19.67 3.68
N SER A 61 -2.82 -18.77 2.75
CA SER A 61 -3.24 -18.87 1.35
C SER A 61 -2.24 -19.63 0.46
N GLY A 62 -0.99 -19.80 0.94
CA GLY A 62 0.10 -20.38 0.13
C GLY A 62 0.47 -19.56 -1.11
N ASN A 63 0.03 -18.29 -1.21
CA ASN A 63 0.18 -17.44 -2.39
C ASN A 63 1.64 -17.22 -2.85
N TRP A 64 2.61 -17.50 -1.98
CA TRP A 64 4.04 -17.43 -2.28
C TRP A 64 4.81 -18.72 -1.92
N ASN A 65 4.29 -19.90 -2.24
CA ASN A 65 4.98 -21.19 -1.94
C ASN A 65 6.07 -21.61 -2.94
N SER A 66 6.70 -20.66 -3.66
CA SER A 66 7.65 -20.93 -4.76
C SER A 66 9.15 -20.85 -4.39
N GLY A 67 9.48 -20.68 -3.10
CA GLY A 67 10.87 -20.54 -2.62
C GLY A 67 11.50 -19.17 -2.93
N GLN A 68 12.45 -18.71 -2.10
CA GLN A 68 12.93 -17.32 -2.14
C GLN A 68 13.49 -16.86 -3.49
N VAL A 69 14.19 -17.74 -4.22
CA VAL A 69 14.76 -17.41 -5.54
C VAL A 69 13.66 -17.02 -6.53
N ARG A 70 12.60 -17.84 -6.63
CA ARG A 70 11.52 -17.59 -7.59
C ARG A 70 10.70 -16.35 -7.22
N LYS A 71 10.43 -16.10 -5.94
CA LYS A 71 9.73 -14.88 -5.49
C LYS A 71 10.47 -13.62 -5.94
N ARG A 72 11.77 -13.58 -5.68
CA ARG A 72 12.64 -12.45 -6.03
C ARG A 72 12.71 -12.23 -7.54
N GLN A 73 12.73 -13.31 -8.32
CA GLN A 73 12.70 -13.23 -9.78
C GLN A 73 11.38 -12.62 -10.28
N ILE A 74 10.24 -13.14 -9.83
CA ILE A 74 8.91 -12.63 -10.21
C ILE A 74 8.79 -11.14 -9.86
N LEU A 75 9.21 -10.75 -8.66
CA LEU A 75 9.17 -9.35 -8.25
C LEU A 75 10.06 -8.43 -9.10
N LYS A 76 11.22 -8.90 -9.56
CA LYS A 76 12.08 -8.16 -10.50
C LYS A 76 11.42 -8.03 -11.89
N GLU A 77 10.76 -9.08 -12.37
CA GLU A 77 10.02 -9.07 -13.63
C GLU A 77 8.85 -8.06 -13.57
N PHE A 78 8.05 -8.10 -12.51
CA PHE A 78 6.98 -7.12 -12.28
C PHE A 78 7.53 -5.70 -12.15
N HIS A 79 8.59 -5.48 -11.36
CA HIS A 79 9.21 -4.17 -11.21
C HIS A 79 9.69 -3.59 -12.54
N THR A 80 10.32 -4.43 -13.38
CA THR A 80 10.75 -4.03 -14.73
C THR A 80 9.57 -3.64 -15.60
N ALA A 81 8.51 -4.47 -15.60
CA ALA A 81 7.30 -4.18 -16.36
C ALA A 81 6.63 -2.87 -15.92
N TRP A 82 6.54 -2.62 -14.61
CA TRP A 82 5.99 -1.39 -14.05
C TRP A 82 6.82 -0.16 -14.40
N LYS A 83 8.16 -0.24 -14.32
CA LYS A 83 9.02 0.86 -14.79
C LYS A 83 8.80 1.18 -16.26
N PHE A 84 8.60 0.17 -17.10
CA PHE A 84 8.35 0.37 -18.52
C PHE A 84 7.03 1.08 -18.83
N THR A 85 6.03 0.99 -17.94
CA THR A 85 4.76 1.72 -18.14
C THR A 85 4.92 3.24 -18.06
N GLY A 86 5.93 3.74 -17.35
CA GLY A 86 6.07 5.15 -17.01
C GLY A 86 5.07 5.68 -15.97
N TRP A 87 4.28 4.80 -15.35
CA TRP A 87 3.34 5.20 -14.30
C TRP A 87 4.06 5.46 -12.99
N ASN A 88 3.56 6.41 -12.21
CA ASN A 88 3.97 6.57 -10.82
C ASN A 88 3.48 5.35 -10.02
N PHE A 89 4.40 4.60 -9.43
CA PHE A 89 4.04 3.45 -8.59
C PHE A 89 4.87 3.39 -7.31
N GLY A 90 4.34 2.68 -6.33
CA GLY A 90 5.00 2.36 -5.06
C GLY A 90 4.75 0.92 -4.65
N ILE A 91 5.30 0.52 -3.50
CA ILE A 91 5.14 -0.83 -2.95
C ILE A 91 4.29 -0.75 -1.69
N TYR A 92 3.27 -1.61 -1.61
CA TYR A 92 2.59 -1.93 -0.37
C TYR A 92 3.08 -3.27 0.18
N SER A 93 3.54 -3.30 1.43
CA SER A 93 4.11 -4.51 2.02
C SER A 93 4.39 -4.37 3.53
N GLN A 94 4.24 -5.47 4.27
CA GLN A 94 4.82 -5.61 5.62
C GLN A 94 6.30 -6.06 5.57
N THR A 95 6.63 -6.92 4.61
CA THR A 95 7.97 -7.41 4.25
C THR A 95 7.92 -7.96 2.84
N ILE A 96 8.90 -7.64 1.98
CA ILE A 96 8.75 -7.91 0.54
C ILE A 96 8.77 -9.43 0.24
N THR A 97 9.75 -10.15 0.79
CA THR A 97 9.90 -11.60 0.60
C THR A 97 9.98 -12.36 1.93
N GLY A 98 9.62 -11.73 3.04
CA GLY A 98 9.90 -12.25 4.39
C GLY A 98 11.37 -12.09 4.81
N ASP A 99 12.23 -11.61 3.92
CA ASP A 99 13.61 -11.24 4.21
C ASP A 99 13.71 -9.72 4.29
N LYS A 100 13.90 -9.19 5.51
CA LYS A 100 13.98 -7.75 5.75
C LYS A 100 15.18 -7.07 5.05
N ASN A 101 16.22 -7.82 4.72
CA ASN A 101 17.45 -7.28 4.14
C ASN A 101 17.42 -7.29 2.60
N TRP A 102 16.46 -7.99 1.99
CA TRP A 102 16.38 -8.04 0.54
C TRP A 102 15.75 -6.76 -0.02
N VAL A 103 16.49 -6.10 -0.92
CA VAL A 103 16.08 -4.85 -1.56
C VAL A 103 15.57 -5.15 -2.97
N LEU A 104 14.33 -4.73 -3.26
CA LEU A 104 13.81 -4.70 -4.62
C LEU A 104 14.18 -3.36 -5.29
N ASP A 105 13.71 -2.25 -4.72
CA ASP A 105 14.04 -0.89 -5.13
C ASP A 105 13.60 0.11 -4.04
N SER A 106 14.52 0.53 -3.17
CA SER A 106 14.20 1.45 -2.07
C SER A 106 14.03 2.91 -2.49
N SER A 107 14.17 3.22 -3.78
CA SER A 107 13.86 4.56 -4.31
C SER A 107 12.36 4.78 -4.51
N LEU A 108 11.57 3.71 -4.54
CA LEU A 108 10.11 3.79 -4.69
C LEU A 108 9.42 4.22 -3.39
N PRO A 109 8.26 4.89 -3.46
CA PRO A 109 7.40 5.10 -2.30
C PRO A 109 7.03 3.78 -1.62
N LEU A 110 7.03 3.78 -0.28
CA LEU A 110 6.65 2.62 0.53
C LEU A 110 5.39 2.91 1.35
N TRP A 111 4.34 2.13 1.15
CA TRP A 111 3.17 2.06 2.00
C TRP A 111 3.27 0.77 2.83
N TYR A 112 3.58 0.87 4.13
CA TYR A 112 3.82 -0.32 4.95
C TYR A 112 2.64 -0.59 5.90
N SER A 113 2.48 -1.83 6.37
CA SER A 113 1.46 -2.16 7.35
C SER A 113 2.04 -2.44 8.75
N ILE A 114 1.54 -1.71 9.73
CA ILE A 114 1.71 -1.98 11.17
C ILE A 114 0.38 -1.67 11.85
N TYR A 115 -0.37 -2.72 12.20
CA TYR A 115 -1.72 -2.62 12.77
C TYR A 115 -1.74 -2.26 14.26
N ASP A 116 -1.20 -1.08 14.60
CA ASP A 116 -1.07 -0.59 15.98
C ASP A 116 -2.15 0.43 16.38
N LYS A 117 -3.13 0.69 15.49
CA LYS A 117 -4.20 1.68 15.67
C LYS A 117 -3.68 3.11 15.85
N ASN A 118 -2.40 3.39 15.56
CA ASN A 118 -1.76 4.68 15.79
C ASN A 118 -1.36 5.35 14.45
N PRO A 119 -2.00 6.46 14.05
CA PRO A 119 -1.73 7.14 12.79
C PRO A 119 -0.47 8.02 12.89
N VAL A 120 0.70 7.38 13.01
CA VAL A 120 2.03 8.04 13.00
C VAL A 120 2.99 7.28 12.09
N LEU A 121 3.88 8.00 11.41
CA LEU A 121 4.93 7.42 10.54
C LEU A 121 6.28 7.24 11.26
N ASN A 122 6.48 7.84 12.43
CA ASN A 122 7.77 7.84 13.14
C ASN A 122 8.13 6.48 13.78
N ASN A 123 7.26 5.47 13.66
CA ASN A 123 7.46 4.14 14.20
C ASN A 123 7.74 3.07 13.13
N TYR A 124 8.14 3.51 11.93
CA TYR A 124 8.59 2.64 10.87
C TYR A 124 9.74 1.73 11.33
N ARG A 125 9.68 0.46 10.92
CA ARG A 125 10.71 -0.55 11.17
C ARG A 125 11.44 -0.83 9.85
N PRO A 126 12.73 -0.48 9.70
CA PRO A 126 13.44 -0.61 8.44
C PRO A 126 13.42 -2.03 7.85
N PHE A 127 13.08 -2.11 6.58
CA PHE A 127 13.23 -3.29 5.73
C PHE A 127 13.39 -2.86 4.27
N GLY A 128 13.85 -3.76 3.40
CA GLY A 128 13.82 -3.53 1.95
C GLY A 128 14.71 -2.39 1.47
N GLY A 129 15.63 -1.90 2.30
CA GLY A 129 16.49 -0.75 2.01
C GLY A 129 15.85 0.61 2.29
N TRP A 130 14.58 0.66 2.72
CA TRP A 130 13.95 1.91 3.17
C TRP A 130 14.38 2.24 4.61
N THR A 131 14.61 3.53 4.85
CA THR A 131 14.85 4.09 6.19
C THR A 131 13.62 4.79 6.77
N GLN A 132 12.62 5.06 5.91
CA GLN A 132 11.32 5.64 6.24
C GLN A 132 10.28 5.17 5.23
N GLY A 133 9.02 5.08 5.65
CA GLY A 133 7.89 4.85 4.74
C GLY A 133 7.29 6.16 4.25
N THR A 134 6.66 6.13 3.08
CA THR A 134 5.80 7.21 2.56
C THR A 134 4.42 7.17 3.21
N GLY A 135 3.97 5.99 3.64
CA GLY A 135 2.69 5.85 4.30
C GLY A 135 2.55 4.56 5.07
N LYS A 136 1.50 4.48 5.88
CA LYS A 136 1.24 3.39 6.82
C LYS A 136 -0.23 3.00 6.81
N GLN A 137 -0.51 1.70 6.66
CA GLN A 137 -1.78 1.11 7.06
C GLN A 137 -1.71 0.75 8.55
N TYR A 138 -2.55 1.40 9.36
CA TYR A 138 -2.46 1.34 10.82
C TYR A 138 -3.63 0.61 11.49
N ASP A 139 -4.72 0.38 10.76
CA ASP A 139 -5.94 -0.25 11.29
C ASP A 139 -6.68 -0.98 10.16
N GLY A 140 -6.55 -2.31 10.12
CA GLY A 140 -7.23 -3.16 9.15
C GLY A 140 -8.60 -3.65 9.64
N ASP A 141 -9.52 -3.89 8.70
CA ASP A 141 -10.91 -4.32 8.91
C ASP A 141 -11.70 -3.45 9.89
N ALA A 142 -11.41 -2.15 9.92
CA ALA A 142 -12.03 -1.24 10.87
C ALA A 142 -13.49 -0.99 10.51
N MET A 143 -14.40 -1.22 11.45
CA MET A 143 -15.82 -0.89 11.26
C MET A 143 -16.03 0.62 11.34
N LEU A 144 -16.48 1.21 10.24
CA LEU A 144 -16.81 2.62 10.13
C LEU A 144 -18.16 2.76 9.41
N TYR A 145 -19.18 3.23 10.15
CA TYR A 145 -20.56 3.42 9.65
C TYR A 145 -21.11 2.21 8.88
N GLY A 146 -20.98 1.03 9.47
CA GLY A 146 -21.51 -0.23 8.92
C GLY A 146 -20.71 -0.78 7.73
N THR A 147 -19.57 -0.17 7.39
CA THR A 147 -18.65 -0.66 6.36
C THR A 147 -17.29 -0.97 6.98
N ARG A 148 -16.66 -2.05 6.53
CA ARG A 148 -15.29 -2.39 6.90
C ARG A 148 -14.32 -1.72 5.94
N LEU A 149 -13.39 -0.96 6.50
CA LEU A 149 -12.42 -0.16 5.77
C LEU A 149 -11.05 -0.29 6.44
N ASP A 150 -10.00 -0.19 5.65
CA ASP A 150 -8.64 -0.11 6.16
C ASP A 150 -8.22 1.35 6.26
N LYS A 151 -7.64 1.74 7.40
CA LYS A 151 -7.24 3.12 7.67
C LYS A 151 -5.74 3.31 7.50
N ASN A 152 -5.41 4.45 6.91
CA ASN A 152 -4.09 4.76 6.42
C ASN A 152 -3.67 6.19 6.75
N LEU A 153 -2.37 6.40 6.76
CA LEU A 153 -1.72 7.70 6.76
C LEU A 153 -0.73 7.74 5.60
N LEU A 154 -0.81 8.71 4.70
CA LEU A 154 0.03 8.82 3.50
C LEU A 154 0.59 10.24 3.36
N ASP A 155 1.88 10.37 3.04
CA ASP A 155 2.50 11.61 2.53
C ASP A 155 2.32 11.79 1.02
#